data_AF-A0A944MW38-F1
#
_entry.id   AF-A0A944MW38-F1
#
_cell.length_a   1.000
_cell.length_b   1.000
_cell.length_c   1.000
_cell.angle_alpha   90.00
_cell.angle_beta   90.00
_cell.angle_gamma   90.00
#
_symmetry.space_group_name_H-M   'P 1'
#
loop_
_entity.id
_entity.type
_entity.pdbx_description
1 polymer ?
#
loop_
_entity_poly.entity_id
_entity_poly.type
_entity_poly.pdbx_seq_one_letter_code
_entity_poly.pdbx_strand_id
1 'polypeptide(L)'
;KPFFLYYATWLVHTPIQTRSKRLLKKYVEKLGVTLPKNPDQKWLQKGQTNPFYCAMVEQLDHYIGTLISHLEHTPDPRWPGHTLIENTYVIFTSDNGGMEGSSSQIITDNYPLDRGKISLMEGGTRVPLIITGPDIPRGVESDVMVNGLDFYPTILGLTGTAPVDGKHLDGCDLTACLKQDPTDPTLVHNTDGSVRDTLVWHFPNSAALESTIRIGDYKLIRNYDHINNSKNAPLELYRLYRTENGLKKRVDIEEQDNLAISMPDKASKMNQRLTDILTEMNASYPYYNPYAQRAPPSKKKTPTIVSHEEDGDRVTFQLKNNGSDIQRADLIYTKNGGKRYEEWFRTSATITKNDTVVAKIPEGTTHFYLNVVDENQFLRSYPEVLDPKQPSKSKLKSYAQRALQPIPN
;
A
#
# COMPACT_ATOMS: atom_id res chain seq x y z
N LYS A 1 -17.43 30.49 -3.27
CA LYS A 1 -17.62 29.05 -3.62
C LYS A 1 -16.98 28.20 -2.52
N PRO A 2 -17.45 26.97 -2.25
CA PRO A 2 -16.70 26.04 -1.39
C PRO A 2 -15.33 25.72 -1.99
N PHE A 3 -14.40 25.29 -1.14
CA PHE A 3 -13.06 24.86 -1.54
C PHE A 3 -12.82 23.41 -1.11
N PHE A 4 -11.91 22.74 -1.82
CA PHE A 4 -11.30 21.48 -1.41
C PHE A 4 -9.79 21.67 -1.49
N LEU A 5 -9.08 21.38 -0.39
CA LEU A 5 -7.63 21.49 -0.29
C LEU A 5 -7.05 20.12 0.05
N TYR A 6 -6.31 19.54 -0.90
CA TYR A 6 -5.48 18.38 -0.63
C TYR A 6 -4.05 18.82 -0.33
N TYR A 7 -3.72 18.94 0.96
CA TYR A 7 -2.40 19.34 1.44
C TYR A 7 -1.51 18.12 1.71
N ALA A 8 -0.90 17.58 0.65
CA ALA A 8 0.02 16.46 0.73
C ALA A 8 1.46 16.92 1.01
N THR A 9 1.82 16.97 2.29
CA THR A 9 3.17 17.35 2.73
C THR A 9 4.21 16.28 2.35
N TRP A 10 5.43 16.73 2.02
CA TRP A 10 6.59 15.84 1.90
C TRP A 10 7.13 15.39 3.26
N LEU A 11 6.84 16.15 4.33
CA LEU A 11 7.21 15.76 5.67
C LEU A 11 6.35 14.57 6.10
N VAL A 12 6.91 13.52 6.69
CA VAL A 12 8.28 13.40 7.24
C VAL A 12 9.16 12.43 6.44
N HIS A 13 8.95 12.35 5.12
CA HIS A 13 9.68 11.41 4.27
C HIS A 13 11.19 11.74 4.22
N THR A 14 12.01 10.70 4.02
CA THR A 14 13.45 10.86 3.80
C THR A 14 13.76 11.77 2.61
N PRO A 15 14.89 12.51 2.62
CA PRO A 15 15.98 12.47 3.62
C PRO A 15 15.61 13.11 4.96
N ILE A 16 16.01 12.47 6.07
CA ILE A 16 15.75 12.96 7.44
C ILE A 16 16.74 14.08 7.76
N GLN A 17 16.25 15.31 7.79
CA GLN A 17 17.05 16.52 7.98
C GLN A 17 16.17 17.66 8.49
N THR A 18 16.75 18.63 9.19
CA THR A 18 16.04 19.86 9.57
C THR A 18 16.88 21.09 9.27
N ARG A 19 16.21 22.16 8.81
CA ARG A 19 16.81 23.49 8.65
C ARG A 19 16.63 24.36 9.90
N SER A 20 15.84 23.91 10.87
CA SER A 20 15.56 24.66 12.10
C SER A 20 16.57 24.31 13.19
N LYS A 21 17.61 25.14 13.34
CA LYS A 21 18.59 25.00 14.44
C LYS A 21 17.90 25.04 15.82
N ARG A 22 16.83 25.84 15.96
CA ARG A 22 16.04 25.94 17.19
C ARG A 22 15.38 24.60 17.55
N LEU A 23 14.68 23.98 16.59
CA LEU A 23 14.03 22.69 16.83
C LEU A 23 15.04 21.58 17.06
N LEU A 24 16.13 21.56 16.29
CA LEU A 24 17.20 20.58 16.51
C LEU A 24 17.78 20.69 17.93
N LYS A 25 18.11 21.91 18.38
CA LYS A 25 18.61 22.14 19.75
C LYS A 25 17.61 21.67 20.80
N LYS A 26 16.33 22.03 20.66
CA LYS A 26 15.25 21.60 21.55
C LYS A 26 15.23 20.08 21.70
N TYR A 27 15.27 19.34 20.60
CA TYR A 27 15.19 17.87 20.65
C TYR A 27 16.48 17.19 21.07
N VAL A 28 17.65 17.77 20.77
CA VAL A 28 18.93 17.32 21.33
C VAL A 28 18.90 17.39 22.86
N GLU A 29 18.46 18.52 23.41
CA GLU A 29 18.33 18.73 24.86
C GLU A 29 17.26 17.82 25.47
N LYS A 30 16.06 17.78 24.87
CA LYS A 30 14.94 16.97 25.37
C LYS A 30 15.24 15.48 25.40
N LEU A 31 15.94 14.96 24.39
CA LEU A 31 16.26 13.54 24.27
C LEU A 31 17.56 13.18 24.99
N GLY A 32 18.35 14.16 25.44
CA GLY A 32 19.64 13.92 26.10
C GLY A 32 20.68 13.26 25.20
N VAL A 33 20.64 13.54 23.90
CA VAL A 33 21.49 12.88 22.89
C VAL A 33 22.60 13.82 22.40
N THR A 34 23.69 13.26 21.89
CA THR A 34 24.77 14.05 21.28
C THR A 34 24.70 13.96 19.76
N LEU A 35 24.79 15.10 19.07
CA LEU A 35 24.86 15.10 17.61
C LEU A 35 26.16 14.44 17.11
N PRO A 36 26.11 13.68 16.01
CA PRO A 36 27.32 13.17 15.37
C PRO A 36 28.29 14.29 14.99
N LYS A 37 29.59 14.03 15.14
CA LYS A 37 30.64 14.99 14.70
C LYS A 37 30.66 15.13 13.17
N ASN A 38 30.39 14.05 12.45
CA ASN A 38 30.27 14.04 11.01
C ASN A 38 28.80 14.31 10.62
N PRO A 39 28.49 15.40 9.89
CA PRO A 39 27.12 15.71 9.47
C PRO A 39 26.50 14.67 8.52
N ASP A 40 27.32 13.86 7.83
CA ASP A 40 26.84 12.79 6.94
C ASP A 40 26.55 11.48 7.70
N GLN A 41 26.92 11.40 8.98
CA GLN A 41 26.67 10.21 9.78
C GLN A 41 25.18 10.05 10.06
N LYS A 42 24.65 8.88 9.71
CA LYS A 42 23.27 8.50 9.98
C LYS A 42 23.03 8.29 11.48
N TRP A 43 21.80 8.56 11.92
CA TRP A 43 21.37 8.28 13.29
C TRP A 43 21.25 6.77 13.50
N LEU A 44 21.79 6.25 14.62
CA LEU A 44 21.83 4.80 14.88
C LEU A 44 21.24 4.42 16.24
N GLN A 45 20.90 5.39 17.09
CA GLN A 45 20.28 5.10 18.38
C GLN A 45 18.84 4.64 18.17
N LYS A 46 18.45 3.55 18.84
CA LYS A 46 17.13 2.91 18.75
C LYS A 46 16.03 3.79 19.34
N GLY A 47 14.77 3.44 19.06
CA GLY A 47 13.60 4.13 19.56
C GLY A 47 13.37 5.49 18.89
N GLN A 48 12.45 6.28 19.45
CA GLN A 48 12.14 7.63 19.01
C GLN A 48 13.19 8.64 19.53
N THR A 49 14.46 8.41 19.21
CA THR A 49 15.61 9.19 19.72
C THR A 49 16.26 10.08 18.67
N ASN A 50 15.76 10.10 17.44
CA ASN A 50 16.34 10.87 16.35
C ASN A 50 15.89 12.36 16.41
N PRO A 51 16.75 13.30 16.82
CA PRO A 51 16.36 14.69 17.02
C PRO A 51 16.04 15.42 15.71
N PHE A 52 16.57 14.94 14.57
CA PHE A 52 16.23 15.48 13.25
C PHE A 52 14.81 15.10 12.86
N TYR A 53 14.40 13.85 13.11
CA TYR A 53 13.04 13.39 12.84
C TYR A 53 12.03 14.12 13.72
N CYS A 54 12.29 14.26 15.03
CA CYS A 54 11.43 15.02 15.93
C CYS A 54 11.26 16.48 15.47
N ALA A 55 12.34 17.12 14.99
CA ALA A 55 12.28 18.47 14.44
C ALA A 55 11.43 18.55 13.16
N MET A 56 11.42 17.53 12.31
CA MET A 56 10.56 17.46 11.12
C MET A 56 9.08 17.29 11.51
N VAL A 57 8.78 16.45 12.50
CA VAL A 57 7.41 16.25 13.00
C VAL A 57 6.86 17.54 13.61
N GLU A 58 7.61 18.23 14.46
CA GLU A 58 7.16 19.52 15.02
C GLU A 58 7.06 20.62 13.94
N GLN A 59 7.87 20.54 12.89
CA GLN A 59 7.74 21.45 11.76
C GLN A 59 6.45 21.21 10.96
N LEU A 60 6.05 19.95 10.78
CA LEU A 60 4.75 19.59 10.21
C LEU A 60 3.62 20.13 11.09
N ASP A 61 3.66 19.86 12.40
CA ASP A 61 2.70 20.36 13.37
C ASP A 61 2.53 21.88 13.29
N HIS A 62 3.64 22.63 13.24
CA HIS A 62 3.60 24.08 13.07
C HIS A 62 2.90 24.54 11.77
N TYR A 63 3.12 23.84 10.65
CA TYR A 63 2.46 24.17 9.39
C TYR A 63 0.96 23.87 9.41
N ILE A 64 0.56 22.76 10.05
CA ILE A 64 -0.85 22.46 10.29
C ILE A 64 -1.46 23.53 11.20
N GLY A 65 -0.80 23.91 12.29
CA GLY A 65 -1.25 24.99 13.17
C GLY A 65 -1.45 26.31 12.42
N THR A 66 -0.54 26.65 11.50
CA THR A 66 -0.69 27.85 10.66
C THR A 66 -1.93 27.78 9.76
N LEU A 67 -2.19 26.62 9.15
CA LEU A 67 -3.39 26.40 8.34
C LEU A 67 -4.67 26.51 9.17
N ILE A 68 -4.71 25.86 10.34
CA ILE A 68 -5.87 25.90 11.25
C ILE A 68 -6.12 27.34 11.72
N SER A 69 -5.09 28.04 12.18
CA SER A 69 -5.22 29.45 12.58
C SER A 69 -5.71 30.33 11.43
N HIS A 70 -5.30 30.07 10.19
CA HIS A 70 -5.85 30.81 9.04
C HIS A 70 -7.36 30.58 8.89
N LEU A 71 -7.84 29.34 9.01
CA LEU A 71 -9.26 29.03 8.93
C LEU A 71 -10.06 29.66 10.09
N GLU A 72 -9.50 29.68 11.29
CA GLU A 72 -10.13 30.26 12.49
C GLU A 72 -10.34 31.77 12.40
N HIS A 73 -9.42 32.50 11.77
CA HIS A 73 -9.44 33.97 11.74
C HIS A 73 -9.94 34.57 10.42
N THR A 74 -10.19 33.75 9.39
CA THR A 74 -10.63 34.23 8.09
C THR A 74 -12.16 34.23 8.02
N PRO A 75 -12.83 35.38 7.80
CA PRO A 75 -14.28 35.42 7.60
C PRO A 75 -14.73 34.59 6.40
N ASP A 76 -15.84 33.86 6.52
CA ASP A 76 -16.42 33.14 5.39
C ASP A 76 -17.27 34.10 4.54
N PRO A 77 -16.87 34.42 3.29
CA PRO A 77 -17.65 35.31 2.42
C PRO A 77 -19.00 34.73 2.02
N ARG A 78 -19.23 33.43 2.25
CA ARG A 78 -20.50 32.73 2.01
C ARG A 78 -21.43 32.78 3.22
N TRP A 79 -20.91 33.04 4.41
CA TRP A 79 -21.64 33.01 5.67
C TRP A 79 -21.24 34.21 6.56
N PRO A 80 -21.80 35.40 6.29
CA PRO A 80 -21.46 36.61 7.03
C PRO A 80 -21.65 36.45 8.54
N GLY A 81 -20.65 36.88 9.31
CA GLY A 81 -20.63 36.74 10.77
C GLY A 81 -19.90 35.51 11.30
N HIS A 82 -19.50 34.59 10.41
CA HIS A 82 -18.77 33.36 10.76
C HIS A 82 -17.39 33.30 10.11
N THR A 83 -16.50 32.48 10.65
CA THR A 83 -15.18 32.21 10.08
C THR A 83 -15.16 30.88 9.33
N LEU A 84 -14.15 30.69 8.47
CA LEU A 84 -14.06 29.51 7.61
C LEU A 84 -14.07 28.19 8.41
N ILE A 85 -13.44 28.15 9.59
CA ILE A 85 -13.32 26.92 10.39
C ILE A 85 -14.68 26.35 10.81
N GLU A 86 -15.68 27.22 11.04
CA GLU A 86 -17.02 26.81 11.50
C GLU A 86 -17.79 26.02 10.44
N ASN A 87 -17.37 26.11 9.17
CA ASN A 87 -17.98 25.43 8.04
C ASN A 87 -16.93 24.62 7.22
N THR A 88 -15.85 24.19 7.87
CA THR A 88 -14.79 23.39 7.25
C THR A 88 -14.65 22.06 7.97
N TYR A 89 -14.73 20.97 7.19
CA TYR A 89 -14.30 19.65 7.67
C TYR A 89 -12.78 19.51 7.46
N VAL A 90 -12.08 19.05 8.48
CA VAL A 90 -10.64 18.79 8.47
C VAL A 90 -10.40 17.31 8.74
N ILE A 91 -9.68 16.66 7.82
CA ILE A 91 -9.22 15.27 7.93
C ILE A 91 -7.69 15.31 7.97
N PHE A 92 -7.10 14.95 9.10
CA PHE A 92 -5.65 14.79 9.26
C PHE A 92 -5.31 13.31 9.35
N THR A 93 -4.41 12.84 8.49
CA THR A 93 -4.00 11.43 8.47
C THR A 93 -2.62 11.24 7.82
N SER A 94 -2.18 9.98 7.71
CA SER A 94 -0.97 9.57 7.02
C SER A 94 -1.28 8.46 6.01
N ASP A 95 -0.45 8.31 4.99
CA ASP A 95 -0.61 7.33 3.91
C ASP A 95 -0.11 5.92 4.28
N ASN A 96 0.75 5.79 5.30
CA ASN A 96 1.23 4.51 5.85
C ASN A 96 1.86 4.72 7.23
N GLY A 97 2.15 3.61 7.91
CA GLY A 97 2.89 3.61 9.17
C GLY A 97 4.31 4.17 9.07
N GLY A 98 4.90 4.51 10.22
CA GLY A 98 6.22 5.15 10.29
C GLY A 98 7.33 4.26 9.72
N MET A 99 8.29 4.84 8.99
CA MET A 99 9.49 4.14 8.55
C MET A 99 10.50 4.07 9.70
N GLU A 100 10.66 2.91 10.35
CA GLU A 100 11.55 2.76 11.50
C GLU A 100 13.02 3.03 11.16
N GLY A 101 13.45 2.64 9.95
CA GLY A 101 14.83 2.82 9.51
C GLY A 101 15.24 1.89 8.39
N SER A 102 16.55 1.81 8.17
CA SER A 102 17.21 0.88 7.24
C SER A 102 18.41 0.23 7.92
N SER A 103 19.13 -0.64 7.20
CA SER A 103 20.37 -1.25 7.69
C SER A 103 21.45 -0.23 8.06
N SER A 104 21.33 1.03 7.62
CA SER A 104 22.31 2.09 7.85
C SER A 104 21.79 3.25 8.70
N GLN A 105 20.52 3.27 9.11
CA GLN A 105 19.92 4.41 9.82
C GLN A 105 18.69 3.99 10.63
N ILE A 106 18.53 4.55 11.83
CA ILE A 106 17.29 4.54 12.61
C ILE A 106 16.61 5.91 12.50
N ILE A 107 15.30 5.92 12.25
CA ILE A 107 14.50 7.11 11.98
C ILE A 107 13.48 7.34 13.11
N THR A 108 12.61 6.37 13.34
CA THR A 108 11.56 6.41 14.37
C THR A 108 11.31 4.98 14.89
N ASP A 109 10.32 4.85 15.75
CA ASP A 109 9.82 3.58 16.27
C ASP A 109 8.29 3.65 16.33
N ASN A 110 7.62 2.55 16.01
CA ASN A 110 6.16 2.43 16.07
C ASN A 110 5.68 1.62 17.29
N TYR A 111 6.59 1.20 18.17
CA TYR A 111 6.28 0.49 19.41
C TYR A 111 5.13 1.19 20.18
N PRO A 112 4.11 0.44 20.63
CA PRO A 112 4.06 -1.02 20.74
C PRO A 112 3.71 -1.78 19.46
N LEU A 113 3.36 -1.11 18.35
CA LEU A 113 2.99 -1.80 17.12
C LEU A 113 4.22 -2.47 16.48
N ASP A 114 4.06 -3.66 15.89
CA ASP A 114 5.17 -4.30 15.20
C ASP A 114 5.41 -3.70 13.80
N ARG A 115 6.69 -3.56 13.46
CA ARG A 115 7.20 -3.03 12.19
C ARG A 115 6.73 -1.60 11.88
N GLY A 116 6.66 -1.28 10.60
CA GLY A 116 6.48 0.06 10.06
C GLY A 116 6.15 0.03 8.57
N LYS A 117 6.36 1.16 7.90
CA LYS A 117 6.32 1.28 6.43
C LYS A 117 6.92 0.03 5.77
N ILE A 118 6.34 -0.42 4.66
CA ILE A 118 6.66 -1.66 3.91
C ILE A 118 6.29 -2.99 4.58
N SER A 119 5.47 -3.00 5.63
CA SER A 119 4.91 -4.21 6.26
C SER A 119 3.38 -4.13 6.38
N LEU A 120 2.69 -5.27 6.39
CA LEU A 120 1.26 -5.35 6.69
C LEU A 120 0.94 -5.59 8.17
N MET A 121 1.95 -5.62 9.05
CA MET A 121 1.78 -5.57 10.51
C MET A 121 1.13 -4.24 10.94
N GLU A 122 0.63 -4.15 12.18
CA GLU A 122 -0.08 -2.99 12.72
C GLU A 122 0.76 -1.72 12.61
N GLY A 123 2.08 -1.78 12.80
CA GLY A 123 2.95 -0.61 12.71
C GLY A 123 3.10 -0.07 11.29
N GLY A 124 2.82 -0.87 10.26
CA GLY A 124 2.84 -0.45 8.85
C GLY A 124 1.51 0.02 8.30
N THR A 125 0.40 -0.40 8.91
CA THR A 125 -0.97 -0.17 8.41
C THR A 125 -1.77 0.81 9.27
N ARG A 126 -1.48 0.91 10.58
CA ARG A 126 -2.12 1.86 11.49
C ARG A 126 -1.48 3.23 11.35
N VAL A 127 -2.33 4.25 11.20
CA VAL A 127 -1.93 5.66 11.00
C VAL A 127 -2.69 6.56 11.96
N PRO A 128 -2.17 7.76 12.30
CA PRO A 128 -2.97 8.76 12.99
C PRO A 128 -4.17 9.17 12.11
N LEU A 129 -5.31 9.39 12.74
CA LEU A 129 -6.50 9.95 12.09
C LEU A 129 -7.20 10.91 13.05
N ILE A 130 -7.44 12.13 12.59
CA ILE A 130 -8.29 13.11 13.27
C ILE A 130 -9.27 13.64 12.23
N ILE A 131 -10.57 13.59 12.56
CA ILE A 131 -11.62 14.19 11.74
C ILE A 131 -12.40 15.17 12.62
N THR A 132 -12.56 16.40 12.16
CA THR A 132 -13.33 17.43 12.86
C THR A 132 -14.07 18.31 11.86
N GLY A 133 -15.16 18.93 12.28
CA GLY A 133 -15.97 19.81 11.45
C GLY A 133 -17.36 20.05 12.03
N PRO A 134 -18.25 20.68 11.24
CA PRO A 134 -19.66 20.87 11.63
C PRO A 134 -20.34 19.58 12.07
N ASP A 135 -21.10 19.64 13.16
CA ASP A 135 -21.89 18.54 13.74
C ASP A 135 -21.10 17.29 14.18
N ILE A 136 -19.77 17.33 14.17
CA ILE A 136 -18.94 16.22 14.67
C ILE A 136 -18.63 16.48 16.16
N PRO A 137 -18.95 15.53 17.08
CA PRO A 137 -18.62 15.65 18.49
C PRO A 137 -17.11 15.87 18.72
N ARG A 138 -16.77 16.77 19.66
CA ARG A 138 -15.38 17.13 19.97
C ARG A 138 -14.83 16.26 21.10
N GLY A 139 -13.53 15.97 21.05
CA GLY A 139 -12.82 15.27 22.13
C GLY A 139 -13.22 13.81 22.29
N VAL A 140 -13.76 13.19 21.24
CA VAL A 140 -14.14 11.77 21.22
C VAL A 140 -12.98 10.95 20.66
N GLU A 141 -12.58 9.92 21.40
CA GLU A 141 -11.70 8.86 20.93
C GLU A 141 -12.54 7.67 20.48
N SER A 142 -12.16 7.04 19.35
CA SER A 142 -12.93 5.95 18.75
C SER A 142 -12.03 4.79 18.35
N ASP A 143 -12.52 3.58 18.65
CA ASP A 143 -11.94 2.30 18.23
C ASP A 143 -12.70 1.65 17.06
N VAL A 144 -13.60 2.40 16.42
CA VAL A 144 -14.30 1.98 15.20
C VAL A 144 -13.25 1.75 14.11
N MET A 145 -13.32 0.59 13.44
CA MET A 145 -12.41 0.29 12.35
C MET A 145 -12.69 1.23 11.20
N VAL A 146 -11.67 1.91 10.68
CA VAL A 146 -11.73 2.82 9.54
C VAL A 146 -10.48 2.65 8.66
N ASN A 147 -10.60 2.96 7.37
CA ASN A 147 -9.49 2.94 6.43
C ASN A 147 -9.48 4.19 5.54
N GLY A 148 -8.40 4.39 4.77
CA GLY A 148 -8.30 5.55 3.88
C GLY A 148 -9.27 5.53 2.68
N LEU A 149 -9.82 4.36 2.32
CA LEU A 149 -10.82 4.25 1.25
C LEU A 149 -12.15 4.87 1.66
N ASP A 150 -12.46 4.89 2.96
CA ASP A 150 -13.66 5.49 3.53
C ASP A 150 -13.74 7.01 3.30
N PHE A 151 -12.61 7.69 3.09
CA PHE A 151 -12.60 9.16 2.95
C PHE A 151 -13.36 9.64 1.73
N TYR A 152 -13.28 8.93 0.60
CA TYR A 152 -13.98 9.33 -0.62
C TYR A 152 -15.51 9.33 -0.44
N PRO A 153 -16.18 8.23 -0.07
CA PRO A 153 -17.62 8.23 0.19
C PRO A 153 -18.01 9.14 1.36
N THR A 154 -17.17 9.27 2.39
CA THR A 154 -17.44 10.19 3.51
C THR A 154 -17.45 11.65 3.05
N ILE A 155 -16.51 12.09 2.21
CA ILE A 155 -16.51 13.46 1.66
C ILE A 155 -17.75 13.70 0.80
N LEU A 156 -18.19 12.69 0.02
CA LEU A 156 -19.44 12.77 -0.73
C LEU A 156 -20.64 12.96 0.21
N GLY A 157 -20.75 12.13 1.25
CA GLY A 157 -21.81 12.23 2.28
C GLY A 157 -21.83 13.59 2.98
N LEU A 158 -20.68 14.07 3.46
CA LEU A 158 -20.54 15.36 4.14
C LEU A 158 -20.88 16.57 3.25
N THR A 159 -20.71 16.45 1.94
CA THR A 159 -21.00 17.52 0.97
C THR A 159 -22.37 17.39 0.31
N GLY A 160 -23.11 16.31 0.58
CA GLY A 160 -24.36 15.99 -0.11
C GLY A 160 -24.17 15.70 -1.60
N THR A 161 -22.97 15.29 -2.01
CA THR A 161 -22.64 14.98 -3.41
C THR A 161 -22.96 13.52 -3.69
N ALA A 162 -23.71 13.24 -4.77
CA ALA A 162 -23.97 11.87 -5.18
C ALA A 162 -22.69 11.19 -5.71
N PRO A 163 -22.49 9.88 -5.45
CA PRO A 163 -21.43 9.12 -6.11
C PRO A 163 -21.65 9.09 -7.62
N VAL A 164 -20.56 8.91 -8.38
CA VAL A 164 -20.64 8.76 -9.83
C VAL A 164 -21.26 7.41 -10.17
N ASP A 165 -22.27 7.42 -11.05
CA ASP A 165 -22.94 6.22 -11.52
C ASP A 165 -21.96 5.17 -12.05
N GLY A 166 -22.21 3.90 -11.71
CA GLY A 166 -21.40 2.76 -12.17
C GLY A 166 -20.05 2.59 -11.47
N LYS A 167 -19.70 3.43 -10.49
CA LYS A 167 -18.52 3.18 -9.64
C LYS A 167 -18.87 2.29 -8.46
N HIS A 168 -18.12 1.20 -8.30
CA HIS A 168 -18.07 0.45 -7.05
C HIS A 168 -17.07 1.12 -6.10
N LEU A 169 -17.51 1.41 -4.88
CA LEU A 169 -16.68 1.98 -3.81
C LEU A 169 -16.47 0.92 -2.73
N ASP A 170 -15.20 0.62 -2.44
CA ASP A 170 -14.84 -0.32 -1.36
C ASP A 170 -14.85 0.33 0.03
N GLY A 171 -14.78 1.67 0.08
CA GLY A 171 -14.87 2.45 1.31
C GLY A 171 -16.32 2.61 1.79
N CYS A 172 -16.49 2.75 3.10
CA CYS A 172 -17.77 3.03 3.73
C CYS A 172 -17.96 4.54 3.98
N ASP A 173 -19.18 5.05 3.86
CA ASP A 173 -19.52 6.42 4.28
C ASP A 173 -19.57 6.49 5.82
N LEU A 174 -18.68 7.28 6.42
CA LEU A 174 -18.59 7.46 7.87
C LEU A 174 -19.49 8.57 8.39
N THR A 175 -20.27 9.26 7.54
CA THR A 175 -21.07 10.44 7.94
C THR A 175 -21.99 10.14 9.12
N ALA A 176 -22.68 8.99 9.12
CA ALA A 176 -23.56 8.59 10.21
C ALA A 176 -22.78 8.39 11.52
N CYS A 177 -21.69 7.61 11.48
CA CYS A 177 -20.81 7.39 12.62
C CYS A 177 -20.23 8.71 13.15
N LEU A 178 -19.69 9.58 12.28
CA LEU A 178 -19.08 10.85 12.68
C LEU A 178 -20.05 11.84 13.32
N LYS A 179 -21.31 11.90 12.87
CA LYS A 179 -22.29 12.89 13.35
C LYS A 179 -23.20 12.39 14.47
N GLN A 180 -23.45 11.08 14.55
CA GLN A 180 -24.39 10.51 15.53
C GLN A 180 -23.65 9.98 16.75
N ASP A 181 -22.78 8.99 16.56
CA ASP A 181 -21.93 8.43 17.62
C ASP A 181 -20.62 7.89 17.01
N PRO A 182 -19.50 8.63 17.14
CA PRO A 182 -18.22 8.21 16.60
C PRO A 182 -17.69 6.92 17.24
N THR A 183 -18.25 6.48 18.35
CA THR A 183 -17.82 5.28 19.09
C THR A 183 -18.62 4.03 18.73
N ASP A 184 -19.74 4.18 18.01
CA ASP A 184 -20.61 3.07 17.63
C ASP A 184 -20.18 2.45 16.28
N PRO A 185 -19.61 1.23 16.28
CA PRO A 185 -19.22 0.56 15.04
C PRO A 185 -20.41 0.12 14.18
N THR A 186 -21.62 0.06 14.74
CA THR A 186 -22.82 -0.37 14.02
C THR A 186 -23.32 0.66 13.01
N LEU A 187 -22.83 1.90 13.10
CA LEU A 187 -23.14 3.00 12.18
C LEU A 187 -22.29 3.00 10.90
N VAL A 188 -21.39 2.03 10.74
CA VAL A 188 -20.57 1.89 9.55
C VAL A 188 -21.02 0.68 8.74
N HIS A 189 -21.57 0.96 7.56
CA HIS A 189 -22.17 -0.05 6.72
C HIS A 189 -21.40 -0.23 5.41
N ASN A 190 -21.25 -1.49 5.01
CA ASN A 190 -20.87 -1.85 3.65
C ASN A 190 -21.98 -1.46 2.66
N THR A 191 -21.67 -1.52 1.37
CA THR A 191 -22.63 -1.21 0.29
C THR A 191 -23.86 -2.12 0.27
N ASP A 192 -23.78 -3.32 0.85
CA ASP A 192 -24.90 -4.25 1.01
C ASP A 192 -25.75 -4.00 2.28
N GLY A 193 -25.42 -2.97 3.06
CA GLY A 193 -26.10 -2.60 4.30
C GLY A 193 -25.62 -3.36 5.55
N SER A 194 -24.75 -4.36 5.41
CA SER A 194 -24.17 -5.07 6.56
C SER A 194 -23.23 -4.15 7.34
N VAL A 195 -23.19 -4.33 8.67
CA VAL A 195 -22.22 -3.62 9.53
C VAL A 195 -20.81 -4.08 9.18
N ARG A 196 -19.88 -3.14 9.02
CA ARG A 196 -18.49 -3.46 8.72
C ARG A 196 -17.81 -4.20 9.88
N ASP A 197 -17.34 -5.40 9.59
CA ASP A 197 -16.49 -6.19 10.49
C ASP A 197 -15.11 -6.51 9.89
N THR A 198 -14.89 -6.18 8.62
CA THR A 198 -13.75 -6.67 7.83
C THR A 198 -12.96 -5.53 7.20
N LEU A 199 -11.62 -5.64 7.22
CA LEU A 199 -10.70 -4.82 6.43
C LEU A 199 -9.64 -5.73 5.77
N VAL A 200 -9.21 -5.39 4.55
CA VAL A 200 -8.25 -6.18 3.76
C VAL A 200 -7.13 -5.29 3.21
N TRP A 201 -5.91 -5.83 3.22
CA TRP A 201 -4.75 -5.25 2.54
C TRP A 201 -4.05 -6.33 1.70
N HIS A 202 -3.59 -5.94 0.51
CA HIS A 202 -2.86 -6.80 -0.41
C HIS A 202 -1.57 -6.09 -0.85
N PHE A 203 -0.42 -6.60 -0.41
CA PHE A 203 0.89 -6.03 -0.76
C PHE A 203 1.84 -7.13 -1.27
N PRO A 204 1.61 -7.62 -2.51
CA PRO A 204 2.38 -8.69 -3.14
C PRO A 204 3.74 -8.19 -3.66
N ASN A 205 4.36 -7.24 -2.96
CA ASN A 205 5.54 -6.51 -3.41
C ASN A 205 6.57 -6.36 -2.28
N SER A 206 7.77 -5.93 -2.67
CA SER A 206 8.87 -5.61 -1.76
C SER A 206 9.27 -6.81 -0.88
N ALA A 207 9.81 -6.55 0.31
CA ALA A 207 10.24 -7.57 1.26
C ALA A 207 9.10 -8.20 2.07
N ALA A 208 7.91 -7.57 2.13
CA ALA A 208 6.76 -8.14 2.82
C ALA A 208 6.20 -9.35 2.07
N LEU A 209 5.80 -9.17 0.80
CA LEU A 209 5.11 -10.21 0.03
C LEU A 209 3.97 -10.84 0.85
N GLU A 210 3.01 -10.00 1.24
CA GLU A 210 1.97 -10.35 2.21
C GLU A 210 0.57 -9.98 1.72
N SER A 211 -0.43 -10.62 2.31
CA SER A 211 -1.81 -10.14 2.31
C SER A 211 -2.40 -10.33 3.68
N THR A 212 -3.21 -9.38 4.16
CA THR A 212 -3.81 -9.46 5.49
C THR A 212 -5.29 -9.15 5.45
N ILE A 213 -6.02 -9.82 6.34
CA ILE A 213 -7.43 -9.56 6.62
C ILE A 213 -7.60 -9.39 8.12
N ARG A 214 -8.31 -8.33 8.52
CA ARG A 214 -8.80 -8.15 9.88
C ARG A 214 -10.29 -8.42 9.88
N ILE A 215 -10.76 -9.32 10.76
CA ILE A 215 -12.18 -9.58 11.01
C ILE A 215 -12.44 -9.40 12.51
N GLY A 216 -13.11 -8.30 12.85
CA GLY A 216 -13.35 -7.87 14.22
C GLY A 216 -12.07 -7.78 15.06
N ASP A 217 -11.98 -8.66 16.05
CA ASP A 217 -10.88 -8.76 17.02
C ASP A 217 -9.60 -9.39 16.48
N TYR A 218 -9.68 -10.12 15.36
CA TYR A 218 -8.61 -10.96 14.84
C TYR A 218 -8.03 -10.41 13.55
N LYS A 219 -6.73 -10.65 13.35
CA LYS A 219 -6.01 -10.34 12.12
C LYS A 219 -5.24 -11.57 11.65
N LEU A 220 -5.35 -11.88 10.37
CA LEU A 220 -4.60 -12.94 9.71
C LEU A 220 -3.63 -12.31 8.71
N ILE A 221 -2.39 -12.77 8.68
CA ILE A 221 -1.39 -12.45 7.67
C ILE A 221 -1.07 -13.73 6.88
N ARG A 222 -1.11 -13.63 5.56
CA ARG A 222 -0.64 -14.65 4.61
C ARG A 222 0.70 -14.19 4.03
N ASN A 223 1.75 -14.94 4.33
CA ASN A 223 3.10 -14.69 3.82
C ASN A 223 3.33 -15.49 2.54
N TYR A 224 3.74 -14.85 1.45
CA TYR A 224 4.09 -15.57 0.21
C TYR A 224 5.57 -16.00 0.18
N ASP A 225 6.46 -15.34 0.94
CA ASP A 225 7.90 -15.67 0.96
C ASP A 225 8.28 -16.88 1.83
N HIS A 226 7.32 -17.50 2.55
CA HIS A 226 7.55 -18.69 3.38
C HIS A 226 8.22 -19.85 2.60
N ILE A 227 8.06 -19.87 1.28
CA ILE A 227 8.64 -20.85 0.37
C ILE A 227 10.17 -20.71 0.26
N ASN A 228 10.69 -19.48 0.24
CA ASN A 228 12.14 -19.23 0.15
C ASN A 228 12.77 -18.98 1.53
N ASN A 229 11.94 -18.65 2.52
CA ASN A 229 12.34 -18.29 3.87
C ASN A 229 11.57 -19.13 4.90
N SER A 230 12.20 -20.23 5.33
CA SER A 230 11.62 -21.17 6.31
C SER A 230 11.40 -20.57 7.71
N LYS A 231 11.83 -19.33 7.97
CA LYS A 231 11.53 -18.63 9.22
C LYS A 231 10.14 -17.99 9.23
N ASN A 232 9.56 -17.75 8.05
CA ASN A 232 8.24 -17.16 7.94
C ASN A 232 7.20 -18.28 7.94
N ALA A 233 6.21 -18.19 8.83
CA ALA A 233 5.07 -19.07 8.77
C ALA A 233 4.21 -18.75 7.53
N PRO A 234 3.59 -19.72 6.85
CA PRO A 234 2.70 -19.43 5.72
C PRO A 234 1.51 -18.56 6.13
N LEU A 235 1.02 -18.75 7.36
CA LEU A 235 -0.06 -18.00 7.97
C LEU A 235 0.33 -17.59 9.39
N GLU A 236 -0.06 -16.37 9.77
CA GLU A 236 0.05 -15.86 11.12
C GLU A 236 -1.31 -15.31 11.54
N LEU A 237 -1.78 -15.66 12.74
CA LEU A 237 -3.08 -15.24 13.26
C LEU A 237 -2.90 -14.56 14.61
N TYR A 238 -3.33 -13.32 14.74
CA TYR A 238 -3.22 -12.53 15.95
C TYR A 238 -4.59 -12.13 16.47
N ARG A 239 -4.72 -12.08 17.80
CA ARG A 239 -5.91 -11.53 18.47
C ARG A 239 -5.59 -10.14 19.01
N LEU A 240 -5.79 -9.12 18.19
CA LEU A 240 -5.47 -7.74 18.52
C LEU A 240 -6.30 -7.23 19.71
N TYR A 241 -7.58 -7.61 19.76
CA TYR A 241 -8.53 -7.16 20.77
C TYR A 241 -9.41 -8.30 21.32
N ARG A 242 -10.12 -7.98 22.40
CA ARG A 242 -11.22 -8.77 22.93
C ARG A 242 -12.42 -7.86 23.14
N THR A 243 -13.49 -8.12 22.42
CA THR A 243 -14.76 -7.42 22.55
C THR A 243 -15.72 -8.25 23.40
N GLU A 244 -16.17 -7.69 24.53
CA GLU A 244 -17.14 -8.30 25.45
C GLU A 244 -18.22 -7.26 25.78
N ASN A 245 -19.49 -7.60 25.58
CA ASN A 245 -20.63 -6.68 25.81
C ASN A 245 -20.48 -5.31 25.11
N GLY A 246 -19.92 -5.30 23.89
CA GLY A 246 -19.67 -4.08 23.12
C GLY A 246 -18.40 -3.30 23.53
N LEU A 247 -17.74 -3.69 24.62
CA LEU A 247 -16.50 -3.04 25.08
C LEU A 247 -15.29 -3.76 24.51
N LYS A 248 -14.45 -3.02 23.78
CA LYS A 248 -13.22 -3.52 23.19
C LYS A 248 -12.04 -3.29 24.14
N LYS A 249 -11.29 -4.36 24.43
CA LYS A 249 -10.05 -4.32 25.21
C LYS A 249 -8.88 -4.78 24.34
N ARG A 250 -7.78 -4.02 24.32
CA ARG A 250 -6.52 -4.44 23.67
C ARG A 250 -6.00 -5.73 24.29
N VAL A 251 -5.50 -6.65 23.45
CA VAL A 251 -4.93 -7.94 23.88
C VAL A 251 -3.50 -8.10 23.37
N ASP A 252 -3.32 -8.13 22.05
CA ASP A 252 -2.02 -8.35 21.40
C ASP A 252 -1.92 -7.46 20.16
N ILE A 253 -1.83 -6.13 20.37
CA ILE A 253 -1.67 -5.18 19.24
C ILE A 253 -0.25 -5.22 18.68
N GLU A 254 0.66 -5.78 19.47
CA GLU A 254 2.06 -6.01 19.20
C GLU A 254 2.28 -7.18 18.23
N GLU A 255 1.23 -7.98 17.95
CA GLU A 255 1.30 -9.16 17.07
C GLU A 255 2.40 -10.16 17.52
N GLN A 256 2.49 -10.41 18.83
CA GLN A 256 3.53 -11.26 19.42
C GLN A 256 3.12 -12.73 19.55
N ASP A 257 1.83 -13.02 19.74
CA ASP A 257 1.35 -14.39 19.98
C ASP A 257 0.64 -14.94 18.73
N ASN A 258 1.39 -15.66 17.89
CA ASN A 258 0.84 -16.27 16.69
C ASN A 258 -0.04 -17.50 17.04
N LEU A 259 -1.35 -17.32 16.93
CA LEU A 259 -2.40 -18.29 17.21
C LEU A 259 -2.70 -19.24 16.06
N ALA A 260 -1.98 -19.18 14.92
CA ALA A 260 -2.32 -20.01 13.76
C ALA A 260 -2.26 -21.52 14.05
N ILE A 261 -1.34 -21.95 14.94
CA ILE A 261 -1.20 -23.35 15.37
C ILE A 261 -2.27 -23.73 16.40
N SER A 262 -2.59 -22.83 17.34
CA SER A 262 -3.55 -23.09 18.42
C SER A 262 -5.01 -22.91 17.98
N MET A 263 -5.26 -22.17 16.89
CA MET A 263 -6.58 -21.90 16.32
C MET A 263 -6.63 -22.16 14.79
N PRO A 264 -6.30 -23.39 14.33
CA PRO A 264 -6.14 -23.69 12.90
C PRO A 264 -7.43 -23.48 12.10
N ASP A 265 -8.59 -23.81 12.68
CA ASP A 265 -9.90 -23.63 12.02
C ASP A 265 -10.21 -22.15 11.75
N LYS A 266 -9.85 -21.26 12.69
CA LYS A 266 -10.04 -19.82 12.53
C LYS A 266 -9.08 -19.27 11.47
N ALA A 267 -7.82 -19.67 11.52
CA ALA A 267 -6.83 -19.26 10.52
C ALA A 267 -7.26 -19.70 9.12
N SER A 268 -7.71 -20.95 8.95
CA SER A 268 -8.20 -21.49 7.68
C SER A 268 -9.42 -20.72 7.16
N LYS A 269 -10.43 -20.47 8.01
CA LYS A 269 -11.63 -19.71 7.61
C LYS A 269 -11.32 -18.27 7.21
N MET A 270 -10.49 -17.56 7.97
CA MET A 270 -10.06 -16.21 7.62
C MET A 270 -9.22 -16.21 6.34
N ASN A 271 -8.39 -17.24 6.14
CA ASN A 271 -7.59 -17.36 4.94
C ASN A 271 -8.45 -17.62 3.70
N GLN A 272 -9.50 -18.42 3.83
CA GLN A 272 -10.47 -18.62 2.75
C GLN A 272 -11.20 -17.31 2.43
N ARG A 273 -11.69 -16.58 3.45
CA ARG A 273 -12.34 -15.28 3.25
C ARG A 273 -11.41 -14.28 2.55
N LEU A 274 -10.13 -14.25 2.91
CA LEU A 274 -9.12 -13.45 2.22
C LEU A 274 -8.97 -13.88 0.76
N THR A 275 -8.95 -15.17 0.45
CA THR A 275 -8.93 -15.67 -0.94
C THR A 275 -10.13 -15.19 -1.73
N ASP A 276 -11.33 -15.27 -1.15
CA ASP A 276 -12.57 -14.88 -1.83
C ASP A 276 -12.54 -13.40 -2.21
N ILE A 277 -12.17 -12.52 -1.27
CA ILE A 277 -12.05 -11.08 -1.49
C ILE A 277 -10.97 -10.75 -2.53
N LEU A 278 -9.79 -11.37 -2.44
CA LEU A 278 -8.73 -11.15 -3.42
C LEU A 278 -9.12 -11.64 -4.83
N THR A 279 -9.93 -12.70 -4.91
CA THR A 279 -10.46 -13.21 -6.18
C THR A 279 -11.46 -12.22 -6.78
N GLU A 280 -12.40 -11.72 -5.98
CA GLU A 280 -13.35 -10.67 -6.37
C GLU A 280 -12.64 -9.42 -6.91
N MET A 281 -11.57 -8.99 -6.23
CA MET A 281 -10.74 -7.84 -6.63
C MET A 281 -9.90 -8.09 -7.90
N ASN A 282 -9.89 -9.30 -8.44
CA ASN A 282 -8.94 -9.73 -9.47
C ASN A 282 -7.48 -9.40 -9.09
N ALA A 283 -7.13 -9.61 -7.81
CA ALA A 283 -5.83 -9.26 -7.26
C ALA A 283 -4.69 -10.03 -7.94
N SER A 284 -3.56 -9.36 -8.17
CA SER A 284 -2.37 -9.99 -8.75
C SER A 284 -1.45 -10.52 -7.65
N TYR A 285 -1.22 -11.83 -7.63
CA TYR A 285 -0.29 -12.47 -6.69
C TYR A 285 1.17 -12.32 -7.11
N PRO A 286 2.14 -12.51 -6.19
CA PRO A 286 3.53 -12.65 -6.58
C PRO A 286 3.72 -13.95 -7.39
N TYR A 287 4.62 -13.90 -8.37
CA TYR A 287 4.92 -15.04 -9.25
C TYR A 287 6.30 -15.60 -8.94
N TYR A 288 6.49 -16.88 -9.24
CA TYR A 288 7.83 -17.48 -9.20
C TYR A 288 8.70 -16.95 -10.33
N ASN A 289 9.95 -16.66 -10.00
CA ASN A 289 10.99 -16.37 -10.97
C ASN A 289 11.66 -17.69 -11.40
N PRO A 290 11.61 -18.08 -12.69
CA PRO A 290 12.20 -19.35 -13.16
C PRO A 290 13.73 -19.39 -12.99
N TYR A 291 14.39 -18.24 -12.85
CA TYR A 291 15.83 -18.11 -12.60
C TYR A 291 16.20 -18.12 -11.13
N ALA A 292 15.23 -18.09 -10.22
CA ALA A 292 15.53 -18.16 -8.79
C ALA A 292 16.14 -19.52 -8.43
N GLN A 293 17.19 -19.48 -7.60
CA GLN A 293 17.86 -20.70 -7.14
C GLN A 293 16.89 -21.61 -6.36
N ARG A 294 16.06 -20.99 -5.51
CA ARG A 294 15.13 -21.67 -4.59
C ARG A 294 13.68 -21.76 -5.10
N ALA A 295 13.45 -21.65 -6.41
CA ALA A 295 12.12 -21.87 -6.97
C ALA A 295 11.74 -23.38 -7.02
N PRO A 296 10.43 -23.70 -7.00
CA PRO A 296 9.94 -25.07 -7.16
C PRO A 296 10.55 -25.81 -8.37
N PRO A 297 10.73 -27.15 -8.31
CA PRO A 297 11.30 -27.92 -9.41
C PRO A 297 10.56 -27.80 -10.76
N SER A 298 9.26 -27.46 -10.71
CA SER A 298 8.42 -27.20 -11.88
C SER A 298 8.93 -26.04 -12.75
N LYS A 299 9.89 -25.22 -12.29
CA LYS A 299 10.55 -24.18 -13.11
C LYS A 299 11.14 -24.68 -14.42
N LYS A 300 11.50 -25.98 -14.51
CA LYS A 300 11.99 -26.60 -15.75
C LYS A 300 10.91 -26.75 -16.82
N LYS A 301 9.64 -26.70 -16.42
CA LYS A 301 8.47 -26.82 -17.30
C LYS A 301 7.97 -25.48 -17.84
N THR A 302 8.48 -24.37 -17.31
CA THR A 302 8.08 -23.02 -17.72
C THR A 302 8.33 -22.81 -19.22
N PRO A 303 7.33 -22.33 -19.99
CA PRO A 303 7.47 -22.14 -21.43
C PRO A 303 8.61 -21.19 -21.81
N THR A 304 9.11 -21.36 -23.03
CA THR A 304 10.12 -20.47 -23.62
C THR A 304 9.57 -19.68 -24.77
N ILE A 305 9.74 -18.35 -24.74
CA ILE A 305 9.48 -17.50 -25.89
C ILE A 305 10.68 -17.63 -26.84
N VAL A 306 10.41 -18.06 -28.07
CA VAL A 306 11.42 -18.41 -29.08
C VAL A 306 11.67 -17.24 -30.02
N SER A 307 10.61 -16.59 -30.49
CA SER A 307 10.67 -15.49 -31.43
C SER A 307 9.43 -14.59 -31.30
N HIS A 308 9.49 -13.44 -31.98
CA HIS A 308 8.36 -12.56 -32.20
C HIS A 308 8.36 -12.09 -33.65
N GLU A 309 7.18 -11.73 -34.15
CA GLU A 309 6.94 -11.13 -35.46
C GLU A 309 5.91 -10.02 -35.30
N GLU A 310 6.17 -8.88 -35.91
CA GLU A 310 5.28 -7.71 -35.90
C GLU A 310 4.61 -7.55 -37.26
N ASP A 311 3.31 -7.31 -37.23
CA ASP A 311 2.48 -7.02 -38.41
C ASP A 311 1.55 -5.84 -38.07
N GLY A 312 1.95 -4.65 -38.52
CA GLY A 312 1.27 -3.39 -38.22
C GLY A 312 1.14 -3.14 -36.71
N ASP A 313 -0.10 -3.05 -36.21
CA ASP A 313 -0.39 -2.82 -34.79
C ASP A 313 -0.42 -4.09 -33.94
N ARG A 314 0.08 -5.22 -34.46
CA ARG A 314 0.07 -6.52 -33.78
C ARG A 314 1.46 -7.10 -33.66
N VAL A 315 1.69 -7.78 -32.56
CA VAL A 315 2.87 -8.64 -32.34
C VAL A 315 2.42 -10.05 -32.00
N THR A 316 3.02 -11.01 -32.68
CA THR A 316 2.84 -12.45 -32.45
C THR A 316 4.13 -13.01 -31.88
N PHE A 317 4.04 -13.66 -30.73
CA PHE A 317 5.15 -14.36 -30.09
C PHE A 317 4.98 -15.85 -30.29
N GLN A 318 6.05 -16.54 -30.70
CA GLN A 318 6.09 -17.99 -30.77
C GLN A 318 6.69 -18.53 -29.47
N LEU A 319 6.00 -19.49 -28.86
CA LEU A 319 6.44 -20.15 -27.64
C LEU A 319 6.74 -21.61 -27.91
N LYS A 320 7.58 -22.17 -27.04
CA LYS A 320 7.86 -23.59 -26.91
C LYS A 320 7.35 -24.01 -25.54
N ASN A 321 6.31 -24.83 -25.53
CA ASN A 321 5.82 -25.46 -24.30
C ASN A 321 6.87 -26.45 -23.78
N ASN A 322 7.23 -26.33 -22.49
CA ASN A 322 8.18 -27.24 -21.83
C ASN A 322 7.49 -28.18 -20.81
N GLY A 323 6.16 -28.28 -20.88
CA GLY A 323 5.34 -29.14 -20.02
C GLY A 323 4.48 -28.39 -19.00
N SER A 324 4.24 -27.09 -19.20
CA SER A 324 3.29 -26.26 -18.44
C SER A 324 2.50 -25.40 -19.40
N ASP A 325 1.18 -25.38 -19.23
CA ASP A 325 0.32 -24.51 -20.04
C ASP A 325 0.35 -23.06 -19.54
N ILE A 326 0.15 -22.13 -20.47
CA ILE A 326 0.09 -20.69 -20.16
C ILE A 326 -1.33 -20.36 -19.72
N GLN A 327 -1.45 -19.68 -18.58
CA GLN A 327 -2.74 -19.23 -18.06
C GLN A 327 -3.00 -17.75 -18.32
N ARG A 328 -1.94 -16.95 -18.36
CA ARG A 328 -2.06 -15.51 -18.63
C ARG A 328 -0.92 -15.02 -19.49
N ALA A 329 -1.24 -14.11 -20.39
CA ALA A 329 -0.27 -13.38 -21.18
C ALA A 329 -0.65 -11.90 -21.22
N ASP A 330 0.34 -11.04 -21.04
CA ASP A 330 0.19 -9.60 -20.94
C ASP A 330 1.27 -8.92 -21.77
N LEU A 331 0.90 -7.94 -22.60
CA LEU A 331 1.85 -7.02 -23.19
C LEU A 331 2.09 -5.87 -22.20
N ILE A 332 3.34 -5.70 -21.78
CA ILE A 332 3.77 -4.58 -20.95
C ILE A 332 4.42 -3.55 -21.87
N TYR A 333 3.90 -2.34 -21.92
CA TYR A 333 4.33 -1.34 -22.90
C TYR A 333 4.55 0.02 -22.25
N THR A 334 5.37 0.86 -22.87
CA THR A 334 5.62 2.24 -22.44
C THR A 334 5.52 3.20 -23.61
N LYS A 335 5.03 4.42 -23.34
CA LYS A 335 5.02 5.52 -24.30
C LYS A 335 6.23 6.46 -24.16
N ASN A 336 7.08 6.25 -23.15
CA ASN A 336 8.19 7.13 -22.82
C ASN A 336 9.48 6.38 -22.45
N GLY A 337 9.70 5.20 -23.05
CA GLY A 337 10.90 4.40 -22.78
C GLY A 337 12.19 5.18 -23.06
N GLY A 338 13.20 4.98 -22.20
CA GLY A 338 14.47 5.70 -22.25
C GLY A 338 14.47 7.07 -21.56
N LYS A 339 13.32 7.54 -21.05
CA LYS A 339 13.24 8.74 -20.19
C LYS A 339 13.59 8.41 -18.75
N ARG A 340 13.89 9.44 -17.94
CA ARG A 340 14.25 9.30 -16.52
C ARG A 340 13.15 8.64 -15.67
N TYR A 341 11.89 8.88 -16.00
CA TYR A 341 10.72 8.34 -15.30
C TYR A 341 9.88 7.56 -16.31
N GLU A 342 10.29 6.32 -16.59
CA GLU A 342 9.54 5.44 -17.47
C GLU A 342 8.23 5.03 -16.79
N GLU A 343 7.14 5.08 -17.56
CA GLU A 343 5.83 4.58 -17.14
C GLU A 343 5.49 3.37 -18.01
N TRP A 344 5.23 2.25 -17.34
CA TRP A 344 4.92 0.98 -17.99
C TRP A 344 3.48 0.60 -17.67
N PHE A 345 2.74 0.29 -18.73
CA PHE A 345 1.34 -0.06 -18.72
C PHE A 345 1.18 -1.52 -19.10
N ARG A 346 0.04 -2.10 -18.75
CA ARG A 346 -0.30 -3.49 -19.07
C ARG A 346 -1.54 -3.53 -19.95
N THR A 347 -1.51 -4.35 -20.99
CA THR A 347 -2.70 -4.77 -21.74
C THR A 347 -2.69 -6.29 -21.90
N SER A 348 -3.87 -6.91 -21.95
CA SER A 348 -3.95 -8.37 -22.11
C SER A 348 -3.49 -8.81 -23.49
N ALA A 349 -2.86 -9.98 -23.56
CA ALA A 349 -2.53 -10.68 -24.78
C ALA A 349 -3.36 -11.98 -24.91
N THR A 350 -3.61 -12.41 -26.15
CA THR A 350 -4.42 -13.59 -26.46
C THR A 350 -3.52 -14.80 -26.65
N ILE A 351 -3.73 -15.84 -25.83
CA ILE A 351 -3.08 -17.15 -25.98
C ILE A 351 -3.87 -17.92 -27.04
N THR A 352 -3.20 -18.39 -28.09
CA THR A 352 -3.81 -19.19 -29.15
C THR A 352 -3.47 -20.68 -29.00
N LYS A 353 -4.14 -21.55 -29.77
CA LYS A 353 -3.99 -23.00 -29.70
C LYS A 353 -2.62 -23.53 -30.18
N ASN A 354 -1.78 -22.71 -30.81
CA ASN A 354 -0.54 -23.14 -31.47
C ASN A 354 0.73 -22.71 -30.71
N ASP A 355 0.67 -22.66 -29.37
CA ASP A 355 1.75 -22.09 -28.55
C ASP A 355 2.16 -20.68 -29.01
N THR A 356 1.19 -19.88 -29.47
CA THR A 356 1.44 -18.48 -29.83
C THR A 356 0.67 -17.54 -28.91
N VAL A 357 1.24 -16.37 -28.68
CA VAL A 357 0.60 -15.28 -27.97
C VAL A 357 0.55 -14.09 -28.92
N VAL A 358 -0.64 -13.50 -29.07
CA VAL A 358 -0.85 -12.33 -29.93
C VAL A 358 -1.31 -11.17 -29.07
N ALA A 359 -0.68 -10.01 -29.26
CA ALA A 359 -1.07 -8.77 -28.59
C ALA A 359 -1.20 -7.63 -29.60
N LYS A 360 -2.15 -6.73 -29.33
CA LYS A 360 -2.17 -5.42 -29.99
C LYS A 360 -1.16 -4.50 -29.33
N ILE A 361 -0.32 -3.85 -30.12
CA ILE A 361 0.60 -2.80 -29.68
C ILE A 361 -0.21 -1.50 -29.57
N PRO A 362 -0.37 -0.92 -28.37
CA PRO A 362 -1.12 0.32 -28.20
C PRO A 362 -0.45 1.49 -28.93
N GLU A 363 -1.26 2.42 -29.43
CA GLU A 363 -0.76 3.60 -30.15
C GLU A 363 0.18 4.45 -29.26
N GLY A 364 1.29 4.89 -29.86
CA GLY A 364 2.33 5.66 -29.19
C GLY A 364 3.25 4.81 -28.31
N THR A 365 3.18 3.49 -28.39
CA THR A 365 4.17 2.61 -27.76
C THR A 365 5.55 2.89 -28.34
N THR A 366 6.52 3.11 -27.46
CA THR A 366 7.94 3.23 -27.82
C THR A 366 8.70 1.95 -27.55
N HIS A 367 8.32 1.23 -26.49
CA HIS A 367 8.93 -0.04 -26.14
C HIS A 367 7.91 -0.99 -25.50
N PHE A 368 8.13 -2.30 -25.63
CA PHE A 368 7.27 -3.31 -25.02
C PHE A 368 8.00 -4.62 -24.65
N TYR A 369 7.33 -5.39 -23.78
CA TYR A 369 7.66 -6.75 -23.37
C TYR A 369 6.42 -7.63 -23.45
N LEU A 370 6.61 -8.93 -23.64
CA LEU A 370 5.62 -9.92 -23.28
C LEU A 370 5.90 -10.45 -21.87
N ASN A 371 4.90 -10.48 -21.00
CA ASN A 371 4.89 -11.29 -19.79
C ASN A 371 3.95 -12.48 -19.99
N VAL A 372 4.41 -13.68 -19.67
CA VAL A 372 3.58 -14.89 -19.61
C VAL A 372 3.63 -15.48 -18.21
N VAL A 373 2.49 -16.00 -17.75
CA VAL A 373 2.36 -16.74 -16.49
C VAL A 373 1.84 -18.14 -16.80
N ASP A 374 2.57 -19.15 -16.36
CA ASP A 374 2.19 -20.55 -16.52
C ASP A 374 1.29 -21.05 -15.37
N GLU A 375 0.73 -22.25 -15.53
CA GLU A 375 -0.12 -22.89 -14.53
C GLU A 375 0.57 -23.17 -13.18
N ASN A 376 1.90 -23.19 -13.18
CA ASN A 376 2.73 -23.33 -11.99
C ASN A 376 3.10 -21.97 -11.37
N GLN A 377 2.48 -20.89 -11.83
CA GLN A 377 2.66 -19.50 -11.38
C GLN A 377 4.07 -18.94 -11.62
N PHE A 378 4.81 -19.46 -12.60
CA PHE A 378 6.05 -18.84 -13.04
C PHE A 378 5.78 -17.69 -14.00
N LEU A 379 6.33 -16.51 -13.70
CA LEU A 379 6.31 -15.38 -14.62
C LEU A 379 7.59 -15.36 -15.43
N ARG A 380 7.44 -15.26 -16.75
CA ARG A 380 8.56 -15.07 -17.67
C ARG A 380 8.32 -13.84 -18.54
N SER A 381 9.37 -13.06 -18.72
CA SER A 381 9.35 -11.88 -19.59
C SER A 381 10.13 -12.15 -20.87
N TYR A 382 9.67 -11.60 -21.99
CA TYR A 382 10.39 -11.60 -23.25
C TYR A 382 10.39 -10.19 -23.86
N PRO A 383 11.56 -9.62 -24.18
CA PRO A 383 12.89 -10.14 -23.88
C PRO A 383 13.15 -10.25 -22.37
N GLU A 384 14.19 -11.00 -21.98
CA GLU A 384 14.47 -11.25 -20.56
C GLU A 384 14.85 -9.97 -19.82
N VAL A 385 13.97 -9.52 -18.92
CA VAL A 385 14.11 -8.28 -18.16
C VAL A 385 15.22 -8.39 -17.11
N LEU A 386 15.37 -9.55 -16.48
CA LEU A 386 16.39 -9.80 -15.46
C LEU A 386 17.63 -10.46 -16.08
N ASP A 387 18.80 -10.24 -15.49
CA ASP A 387 19.98 -11.06 -15.82
C ASP A 387 19.82 -12.44 -15.17
N PRO A 388 19.72 -13.54 -15.94
CA PRO A 388 19.60 -14.89 -15.40
C PRO A 388 20.76 -15.29 -14.47
N LYS A 389 21.93 -14.64 -14.62
CA LYS A 389 23.12 -14.88 -13.79
C LYS A 389 23.15 -14.00 -12.53
N GLN A 390 22.39 -12.91 -12.50
CA GLN A 390 22.30 -11.97 -11.37
C GLN A 390 20.87 -11.44 -11.16
N PRO A 391 19.88 -12.33 -10.88
CA PRO A 391 18.47 -11.95 -10.83
C PRO A 391 18.14 -10.92 -9.74
N SER A 392 18.96 -10.81 -8.69
CA SER A 392 18.80 -9.82 -7.60
C SER A 392 19.59 -8.52 -7.79
N LYS A 393 20.41 -8.40 -8.84
CA LYS A 393 21.32 -7.26 -9.08
C LYS A 393 21.22 -6.73 -10.50
N SER A 394 20.04 -6.75 -11.11
CA SER A 394 19.82 -6.10 -12.39
C SER A 394 20.22 -4.62 -12.29
N LYS A 395 21.44 -4.27 -12.75
CA LYS A 395 21.96 -2.90 -12.83
C LYS A 395 21.41 -2.18 -14.07
N LEU A 396 20.21 -2.54 -14.52
CA LEU A 396 19.60 -1.87 -15.65
C LEU A 396 19.31 -0.42 -15.26
N LYS A 397 19.88 0.50 -16.03
CA LYS A 397 19.62 1.93 -15.83
C LYS A 397 18.21 2.31 -16.28
N SER A 398 17.63 1.52 -17.19
CA SER A 398 16.30 1.68 -17.74
C SER A 398 15.80 0.33 -18.25
N TYR A 399 14.50 0.05 -18.07
CA TYR A 399 13.90 -1.16 -18.60
C TYR A 399 13.80 -1.09 -20.12
N ALA A 400 13.68 0.08 -20.73
CA ALA A 400 13.64 0.22 -22.19
C ALA A 400 14.88 -0.36 -22.90
N GLN A 401 16.04 -0.43 -22.24
CA GLN A 401 17.29 -0.95 -22.81
C GLN A 401 17.23 -2.43 -23.27
N ARG A 402 16.29 -3.21 -22.74
CA ARG A 402 16.09 -4.62 -23.13
C ARG A 402 14.75 -4.89 -23.79
N ALA A 403 13.89 -3.87 -23.86
CA ALA A 403 12.56 -4.01 -24.42
C ALA A 403 12.62 -4.05 -25.94
N LEU A 404 11.59 -4.64 -26.55
CA LEU A 404 11.38 -4.53 -28.00
C LEU A 404 10.90 -3.13 -28.34
N GLN A 405 11.16 -2.71 -29.57
CA GLN A 405 10.66 -1.46 -30.13
C GLN A 405 9.74 -1.79 -31.30
N PRO A 406 8.56 -1.17 -31.41
CA PRO A 406 7.68 -1.41 -32.55
C PRO A 406 8.37 -1.10 -33.87
N ILE A 407 8.14 -1.92 -34.88
CA ILE A 407 8.58 -1.65 -36.25
C ILE A 407 7.81 -0.42 -36.75
N PRO A 408 8.49 0.60 -37.31
CA PRO A 408 7.80 1.74 -37.92
C PRO A 408 6.87 1.26 -39.04
N ASN A 409 5.62 1.71 -39.01
CA ASN A 409 4.65 1.49 -40.10
C ASN A 409 5.10 2.14 -41.40
#